data_AF-A0A382R5H6-F1
#
_entry.id   AF-A0A382R5H6-F1
#
_cell.length_a   1.000
_cell.length_b   1.000
_cell.length_c   1.000
_cell.angle_alpha   90.00
_cell.angle_beta   90.00
_cell.angle_gamma   90.00
#
_symmetry.space_group_name_H-M   'P 1'
#
loop_
_entity.id
_entity.type
_entity.pdbx_description
1 polymer ?
#
loop_
_entity_poly.entity_id
_entity_poly.type
_entity_poly.pdbx_seq_one_letter_code
_entity_poly.pdbx_strand_id
1 'polypeptide(L)'
;CSSYYCENPTGICRKYLPSECAEREFSEAEKTRAAQTAFKINQPLTDSKSLVQRGMGQWRPCSYPGGCGGDWAEANFFALHQLATGGGSTDGICIDSPGYGMPSAGSCTDKGFATGYDVGWRDDSGRIILWFGDACSWSTTVDRSEVTAALLANNVIVAGINTHSKDRGIDYRGNTATGSCAGGSGATDGQASVITNMTGGTLTNKVRGTGDTINAILDAVAGGIAQSGSAAAVSFSTGSLTEGSQLYQTKFNAKDWSGDLVAYQLKSDGSLGSQVWSAARKLDATGSASRVMMTLGSTKGTAVGVPFRWGLITSDQQNDLRTDP
;
A
#
# COMPACT_ATOMS: atom_id res chain seq x y z
N CYS A 1 -11.26 -24.06 -30.17
CA CYS A 1 -11.90 -23.39 -29.02
C CYS A 1 -11.25 -22.03 -28.74
N SER A 2 -11.99 -20.94 -28.50
CA SER A 2 -11.36 -19.66 -28.09
C SER A 2 -11.09 -19.62 -26.59
N SER A 3 -10.10 -18.81 -26.17
CA SER A 3 -9.55 -18.69 -24.82
C SER A 3 -10.61 -18.71 -23.70
N TYR A 4 -11.64 -17.88 -23.84
CA TYR A 4 -12.72 -17.75 -22.84
C TYR A 4 -13.50 -19.06 -22.58
N TYR A 5 -13.55 -19.98 -23.55
CA TYR A 5 -14.29 -21.24 -23.42
C TYR A 5 -13.49 -22.36 -22.74
N CYS A 6 -12.16 -22.26 -22.68
CA CYS A 6 -11.33 -23.23 -21.94
C CYS A 6 -11.23 -22.87 -20.45
N GLU A 7 -11.46 -21.60 -20.10
CA GLU A 7 -11.51 -21.10 -18.72
C GLU A 7 -12.83 -21.47 -18.00
N ASN A 8 -13.90 -21.79 -18.75
CA ASN A 8 -15.17 -22.28 -18.19
C ASN A 8 -15.20 -23.82 -18.09
N PRO A 9 -15.22 -24.43 -16.89
CA PRO A 9 -15.23 -25.88 -16.72
C PRO A 9 -16.52 -26.57 -17.16
N THR A 10 -17.59 -25.82 -17.41
CA THR A 10 -18.86 -26.33 -17.97
C THR A 10 -19.04 -26.00 -19.45
N GLY A 11 -18.07 -25.30 -20.05
CA GLY A 11 -18.10 -24.89 -21.46
C GLY A 11 -18.05 -26.07 -22.42
N ILE A 12 -18.69 -25.90 -23.59
CA ILE A 12 -18.71 -26.87 -24.69
C ILE A 12 -17.30 -27.38 -25.00
N CYS A 13 -16.31 -26.49 -24.99
CA CYS A 13 -14.91 -26.82 -25.30
C CYS A 13 -14.28 -27.81 -24.30
N ARG A 14 -14.38 -27.58 -22.99
CA ARG A 14 -13.82 -28.51 -22.01
C ARG A 14 -14.56 -29.85 -21.94
N LYS A 15 -15.86 -29.85 -22.26
CA LYS A 15 -16.70 -31.05 -22.30
C LYS A 15 -16.41 -31.97 -23.50
N TYR A 16 -16.10 -31.39 -24.67
CA TYR A 16 -15.98 -32.15 -25.92
C TYR A 16 -14.57 -32.15 -26.53
N LEU A 17 -13.68 -31.25 -26.12
CA LEU A 17 -12.30 -31.11 -26.61
C LEU A 17 -11.31 -30.86 -25.44
N PRO A 18 -11.22 -31.76 -24.45
CA PRO A 18 -10.40 -31.56 -23.25
C PRO A 18 -8.89 -31.44 -23.53
N SER A 19 -8.38 -32.12 -24.55
CA SER A 19 -6.97 -32.04 -24.97
C SER A 19 -6.58 -30.67 -25.53
N GLU A 20 -7.50 -29.95 -26.17
CA GLU A 20 -7.23 -28.59 -26.66
C GLU A 20 -7.12 -27.57 -25.51
N CYS A 21 -7.71 -27.86 -24.35
CA CYS A 21 -7.73 -26.95 -23.19
C CYS A 21 -6.67 -27.30 -22.11
N ALA A 22 -6.04 -28.48 -22.16
CA ALA A 22 -5.15 -28.97 -21.10
C ALA A 22 -3.68 -28.52 -21.23
N GLU A 23 -3.22 -28.10 -22.42
CA GLU A 23 -1.78 -28.01 -22.72
C GLU A 23 -1.33 -26.72 -23.42
N ARG A 24 -2.19 -25.71 -23.55
CA ARG A 24 -1.76 -24.47 -24.20
C ARG A 24 -1.00 -23.58 -23.22
N GLU A 25 0.33 -23.64 -23.24
CA GLU A 25 1.15 -22.57 -22.67
C GLU A 25 0.84 -21.26 -23.40
N PHE A 26 0.44 -20.25 -22.63
CA PHE A 26 0.23 -18.91 -23.19
C PHE A 26 1.58 -18.30 -23.55
N SER A 27 1.67 -17.72 -24.73
CA SER A 27 2.81 -16.87 -25.06
C SER A 27 2.87 -15.67 -24.12
N GLU A 28 4.06 -15.12 -23.90
CA GLU A 28 4.23 -13.92 -23.07
C GLU A 28 3.38 -12.75 -23.57
N ALA A 29 3.20 -12.61 -24.89
CA ALA A 29 2.31 -11.60 -25.46
C ALA A 29 0.83 -11.79 -25.08
N GLU A 30 0.36 -13.05 -24.99
CA GLU A 30 -1.00 -13.35 -24.57
C GLU A 30 -1.19 -13.10 -23.06
N LYS A 31 -0.19 -13.46 -22.24
CA LYS A 31 -0.20 -13.15 -20.81
C LYS A 31 -0.22 -11.64 -20.57
N THR A 32 0.64 -10.88 -21.26
CA THR A 32 0.66 -9.42 -21.15
C THR A 32 -0.66 -8.81 -21.60
N ARG A 33 -1.26 -9.29 -22.70
CA ARG A 33 -2.56 -8.79 -23.15
C ARG A 33 -3.66 -9.05 -22.11
N ALA A 34 -3.71 -10.24 -21.53
CA ALA A 34 -4.67 -10.57 -20.47
C ALA A 34 -4.47 -9.68 -19.23
N ALA A 35 -3.21 -9.50 -18.80
CA ALA A 35 -2.83 -8.61 -17.72
C ALA A 35 -3.30 -7.17 -17.96
N GLN A 36 -3.10 -6.65 -19.18
CA GLN A 36 -3.50 -5.29 -19.57
C GLN A 36 -5.02 -5.11 -19.72
N THR A 37 -5.77 -6.21 -19.80
CA THR A 37 -7.23 -6.20 -19.71
C THR A 37 -7.74 -6.17 -18.27
N ALA A 38 -7.02 -6.79 -17.34
CA ALA A 38 -7.34 -6.75 -15.91
C ALA A 38 -6.94 -5.42 -15.25
N PHE A 39 -5.83 -4.81 -15.67
CA PHE A 39 -5.32 -3.55 -15.12
C PHE A 39 -4.81 -2.63 -16.22
N LYS A 40 -5.01 -1.32 -16.06
CA LYS A 40 -4.54 -0.29 -17.01
C LYS A 40 -4.07 0.94 -16.25
N ILE A 41 -2.94 1.50 -16.68
CA ILE A 41 -2.51 2.86 -16.31
C ILE A 41 -2.99 3.85 -17.38
N ASN A 42 -3.87 4.78 -17.01
CA ASN A 42 -4.25 5.89 -17.90
C ASN A 42 -3.18 6.99 -17.95
N GLN A 43 -2.47 7.20 -16.84
CA GLN A 43 -1.45 8.23 -16.70
C GLN A 43 -0.41 7.75 -15.68
N PRO A 44 0.84 7.49 -16.10
CA PRO A 44 1.96 7.29 -15.18
C PRO A 44 2.18 8.52 -14.30
N LEU A 45 2.86 8.33 -13.17
CA LEU A 45 3.19 9.41 -12.24
C LEU A 45 3.91 10.56 -12.97
N THR A 46 3.45 11.78 -12.71
CA THR A 46 3.96 13.01 -13.34
C THR A 46 3.71 14.19 -12.41
N ASP A 47 4.56 15.22 -12.52
CA ASP A 47 4.38 16.51 -11.86
C ASP A 47 3.34 17.40 -12.58
N SER A 48 2.92 17.03 -13.78
CA SER A 48 1.97 17.79 -14.58
C SER A 48 0.52 17.56 -14.16
N LYS A 49 -0.04 18.55 -13.46
CA LYS A 49 -1.46 18.58 -13.09
C LYS A 49 -2.40 18.39 -14.30
N SER A 50 -2.04 18.95 -15.45
CA SER A 50 -2.87 18.87 -16.66
C SER A 50 -2.90 17.46 -17.25
N LEU A 51 -1.78 16.72 -17.17
CA LEU A 51 -1.73 15.31 -17.57
C LEU A 51 -2.51 14.43 -16.59
N VAL A 52 -2.40 14.69 -15.29
CA VAL A 52 -3.22 14.00 -14.26
C VAL A 52 -4.71 14.18 -14.52
N GLN A 53 -5.16 15.43 -14.73
CA GLN A 53 -6.57 15.73 -15.03
C GLN A 53 -7.04 15.05 -16.32
N ARG A 54 -6.17 15.01 -17.35
CA ARG A 54 -6.46 14.30 -18.60
C ARG A 54 -6.62 12.80 -18.37
N GLY A 55 -5.72 12.18 -17.62
CA GLY A 55 -5.77 10.76 -17.27
C GLY A 55 -7.03 10.39 -16.47
N MET A 56 -7.42 11.22 -15.51
CA MET A 56 -8.68 11.08 -14.78
C MET A 56 -9.89 11.22 -15.72
N GLY A 57 -9.86 12.20 -16.63
CA GLY A 57 -10.94 12.44 -17.60
C GLY A 57 -11.13 11.30 -18.61
N GLN A 58 -10.08 10.51 -18.86
CA GLN A 58 -10.11 9.31 -19.71
C GLN A 58 -10.70 8.08 -19.02
N TRP A 59 -10.79 8.08 -17.69
CA TRP A 59 -11.32 6.94 -16.95
C TRP A 59 -12.79 6.71 -17.30
N ARG A 60 -13.10 5.46 -17.66
CA ARG A 60 -14.46 4.97 -17.88
C ARG A 60 -14.52 3.51 -17.38
N PRO A 61 -15.64 3.09 -16.77
CA PRO A 61 -15.89 1.67 -16.54
C PRO A 61 -15.69 0.89 -17.84
N CYS A 62 -15.01 -0.26 -17.76
CA CYS A 62 -14.82 -1.18 -18.88
C CYS A 62 -14.13 -0.58 -20.12
N SER A 63 -13.14 0.30 -19.93
CA SER A 63 -12.43 0.95 -21.05
C SER A 63 -11.18 0.21 -21.50
N TYR A 64 -10.98 0.12 -22.82
CA TYR A 64 -9.82 -0.51 -23.45
C TYR A 64 -8.47 0.14 -23.07
N PRO A 65 -7.35 -0.63 -22.96
CA PRO A 65 -7.26 -2.10 -23.05
C PRO A 65 -7.93 -2.90 -21.93
N GLY A 66 -8.40 -2.22 -20.87
CA GLY A 66 -9.19 -2.82 -19.79
C GLY A 66 -10.55 -3.39 -20.25
N GLY A 67 -11.22 -4.14 -19.37
CA GLY A 67 -12.52 -4.79 -19.63
C GLY A 67 -13.50 -4.71 -18.46
N CYS A 68 -14.73 -5.22 -18.65
CA CYS A 68 -15.66 -5.49 -17.55
C CYS A 68 -15.42 -6.90 -17.00
N GLY A 69 -15.53 -7.06 -15.67
CA GLY A 69 -15.83 -8.35 -15.07
C GLY A 69 -17.25 -8.82 -15.43
N GLY A 70 -17.45 -10.15 -15.45
CA GLY A 70 -18.78 -10.76 -15.65
C GLY A 70 -19.51 -11.06 -14.34
N ASP A 71 -18.83 -10.88 -13.22
CA ASP A 71 -19.23 -11.22 -11.87
C ASP A 71 -18.95 -10.06 -10.91
N TRP A 72 -19.35 -10.20 -9.64
CA TRP A 72 -19.23 -9.11 -8.66
C TRP A 72 -17.79 -8.90 -8.17
N ALA A 73 -16.96 -9.93 -8.16
CA ALA A 73 -15.61 -9.84 -7.65
C ALA A 73 -14.66 -9.25 -8.71
N GLU A 74 -13.77 -8.36 -8.29
CA GLU A 74 -12.92 -7.56 -9.18
C GLU A 74 -11.44 -7.95 -9.06
N ALA A 75 -10.57 -7.44 -9.93
CA ALA A 75 -9.14 -7.76 -9.96
C ALA A 75 -8.28 -6.83 -9.06
N ASN A 76 -8.75 -6.46 -7.87
CA ASN A 76 -8.09 -5.46 -7.02
C ASN A 76 -6.67 -5.86 -6.58
N PHE A 77 -6.46 -7.10 -6.13
CA PHE A 77 -5.15 -7.61 -5.70
C PHE A 77 -4.16 -7.64 -6.86
N PHE A 78 -4.63 -8.02 -8.04
CA PHE A 78 -3.82 -7.93 -9.26
C PHE A 78 -3.41 -6.48 -9.53
N ALA A 79 -4.34 -5.52 -9.50
CA ALA A 79 -4.02 -4.11 -9.70
C ALA A 79 -3.03 -3.57 -8.66
N LEU A 80 -3.20 -3.90 -7.39
CA LEU A 80 -2.26 -3.53 -6.32
C LEU A 80 -0.87 -4.13 -6.54
N HIS A 81 -0.78 -5.40 -6.95
CA HIS A 81 0.48 -6.05 -7.29
C HIS A 81 1.17 -5.34 -8.47
N GLN A 82 0.44 -5.09 -9.56
CA GLN A 82 0.98 -4.42 -10.75
C GLN A 82 1.45 -2.99 -10.44
N LEU A 83 0.71 -2.26 -9.59
CA LEU A 83 1.14 -0.95 -9.11
C LEU A 83 2.39 -1.04 -8.22
N ALA A 84 2.48 -2.04 -7.33
CA ALA A 84 3.61 -2.19 -6.42
C ALA A 84 4.90 -2.55 -7.15
N THR A 85 4.81 -3.43 -8.15
CA THR A 85 5.97 -3.99 -8.86
C THR A 85 6.39 -3.21 -10.11
N GLY A 86 5.63 -2.18 -10.52
CA GLY A 86 5.87 -1.52 -11.80
C GLY A 86 5.57 -2.47 -12.97
N GLY A 87 4.45 -3.19 -12.89
CA GLY A 87 3.99 -4.08 -13.95
C GLY A 87 4.71 -5.44 -14.02
N GLY A 88 5.34 -5.86 -12.92
CA GLY A 88 6.08 -7.11 -12.82
C GLY A 88 5.20 -8.37 -12.92
N SER A 89 5.86 -9.50 -13.15
CA SER A 89 5.22 -10.82 -13.24
C SER A 89 4.70 -11.25 -11.87
N THR A 90 3.50 -11.83 -11.85
CA THR A 90 2.98 -12.57 -10.69
C THR A 90 3.80 -13.83 -10.45
N ASP A 91 3.71 -14.41 -9.26
CA ASP A 91 4.62 -15.47 -8.80
C ASP A 91 4.37 -16.85 -9.44
N GLY A 92 3.25 -17.02 -10.15
CA GLY A 92 2.86 -18.28 -10.80
C GLY A 92 2.42 -19.35 -9.82
N ILE A 93 2.13 -18.99 -8.57
CA ILE A 93 1.69 -19.89 -7.50
C ILE A 93 0.20 -19.73 -7.30
N CYS A 94 -0.52 -20.85 -7.26
CA CYS A 94 -1.98 -20.82 -7.13
C CYS A 94 -2.49 -21.43 -5.84
N ILE A 95 -3.51 -20.79 -5.25
CA ILE A 95 -4.34 -21.33 -4.17
C ILE A 95 -5.70 -21.80 -4.72
N ASP A 96 -5.69 -22.55 -5.83
CA ASP A 96 -6.94 -22.99 -6.46
C ASP A 96 -7.67 -24.01 -5.56
N SER A 97 -8.89 -23.69 -5.15
CA SER A 97 -9.74 -24.59 -4.34
C SER A 97 -10.43 -25.65 -5.21
N PRO A 98 -10.54 -26.92 -4.75
CA PRO A 98 -11.13 -28.01 -5.53
C PRO A 98 -12.67 -27.99 -5.66
N GLY A 99 -13.38 -26.89 -5.36
CA GLY A 99 -14.84 -26.86 -5.32
C GLY A 99 -15.47 -25.55 -5.81
N TYR A 100 -16.62 -25.69 -6.50
CA TYR A 100 -17.42 -24.68 -7.22
C TYR A 100 -16.95 -24.33 -8.64
N GLY A 101 -17.02 -25.30 -9.55
CA GLY A 101 -16.95 -24.99 -10.98
C GLY A 101 -15.68 -24.23 -11.38
N MET A 102 -14.56 -24.58 -10.75
CA MET A 102 -13.22 -24.10 -11.03
C MET A 102 -12.33 -25.29 -11.38
N PRO A 103 -11.26 -25.08 -12.17
CA PRO A 103 -10.56 -26.16 -12.82
C PRO A 103 -9.90 -27.09 -11.77
N SER A 104 -10.08 -28.40 -11.98
CA SER A 104 -9.55 -29.49 -11.16
C SER A 104 -8.02 -29.45 -11.02
N ALA A 105 -7.50 -29.93 -9.88
CA ALA A 105 -6.09 -30.10 -9.56
C ALA A 105 -5.16 -30.24 -10.79
N GLY A 106 -4.23 -29.29 -10.95
CA GLY A 106 -3.29 -29.22 -12.07
C GLY A 106 -3.41 -27.96 -12.95
N SER A 107 -4.37 -27.07 -12.69
CA SER A 107 -4.65 -25.88 -13.50
C SER A 107 -4.39 -24.59 -12.75
N CYS A 108 -3.13 -24.25 -12.51
CA CYS A 108 -2.78 -22.97 -11.89
C CYS A 108 -3.35 -21.82 -12.74
N THR A 109 -4.28 -21.03 -12.17
CA THR A 109 -4.86 -19.88 -12.85
C THR A 109 -3.87 -18.73 -12.99
N ASP A 110 -2.92 -18.58 -12.07
CA ASP A 110 -1.75 -17.74 -12.25
C ASP A 110 -0.73 -18.37 -13.23
N LYS A 111 -0.34 -17.60 -14.24
CA LYS A 111 0.61 -17.99 -15.29
C LYS A 111 1.82 -17.05 -15.38
N GLY A 112 2.07 -16.23 -14.35
CA GLY A 112 3.12 -15.22 -14.34
C GLY A 112 2.72 -13.98 -15.16
N PHE A 113 1.51 -13.47 -14.95
CA PHE A 113 0.97 -12.33 -15.67
C PHE A 113 1.72 -11.04 -15.32
N ALA A 114 2.15 -10.31 -16.35
CA ALA A 114 2.85 -9.03 -16.21
C ALA A 114 2.23 -8.02 -17.18
N THR A 115 1.82 -6.86 -16.67
CA THR A 115 1.35 -5.78 -17.55
C THR A 115 2.48 -5.10 -18.31
N GLY A 116 3.70 -5.12 -17.73
CA GLY A 116 4.86 -4.39 -18.23
C GLY A 116 4.72 -2.87 -18.18
N TYR A 117 3.71 -2.35 -17.48
CA TYR A 117 3.55 -0.90 -17.34
C TYR A 117 4.57 -0.31 -16.39
N ASP A 118 5.17 0.81 -16.78
CA ASP A 118 5.90 1.66 -15.84
C ASP A 118 4.93 2.62 -15.13
N VAL A 119 4.84 2.48 -13.81
CA VAL A 119 4.03 3.37 -12.95
C VAL A 119 4.69 4.74 -12.81
N GLY A 120 6.02 4.83 -12.97
CA GLY A 120 6.81 6.04 -12.77
C GLY A 120 7.17 6.31 -11.31
N TRP A 121 7.28 5.28 -10.48
CA TRP A 121 7.75 5.46 -9.10
C TRP A 121 9.16 6.04 -9.07
N ARG A 122 9.42 6.99 -8.17
CA ARG A 122 10.77 7.50 -7.94
C ARG A 122 11.42 6.72 -6.79
N ASP A 123 12.71 6.43 -6.90
CA ASP A 123 13.46 5.69 -5.89
C ASP A 123 13.60 6.46 -4.56
N ASP A 124 13.58 7.80 -4.62
CA ASP A 124 13.68 8.72 -3.48
C ASP A 124 12.31 9.19 -2.97
N SER A 125 11.25 8.42 -3.17
CA SER A 125 9.89 8.82 -2.81
C SER A 125 9.15 7.83 -1.94
N GLY A 126 8.32 8.38 -1.06
CA GLY A 126 7.21 7.68 -0.47
C GLY A 126 6.23 7.20 -1.54
N ARG A 127 5.84 5.93 -1.50
CA ARG A 127 4.92 5.35 -2.48
C ARG A 127 3.58 5.10 -1.82
N ILE A 128 2.54 5.79 -2.29
CA ILE A 128 1.18 5.69 -1.75
C ILE A 128 0.23 5.27 -2.88
N ILE A 129 -0.50 4.18 -2.67
CA ILE A 129 -1.63 3.78 -3.52
C ILE A 129 -2.92 4.17 -2.82
N LEU A 130 -3.79 4.87 -3.55
CA LEU A 130 -5.16 5.11 -3.14
C LEU A 130 -6.06 4.05 -3.78
N TRP A 131 -6.64 3.17 -2.97
CA TRP A 131 -7.50 2.08 -3.43
C TRP A 131 -8.95 2.39 -3.07
N PHE A 132 -9.78 2.62 -4.08
CA PHE A 132 -11.22 2.86 -3.90
C PHE A 132 -12.04 1.86 -4.70
N GLY A 133 -13.16 1.41 -4.15
CA GLY A 133 -14.06 0.46 -4.80
C GLY A 133 -15.20 0.00 -3.91
N ASP A 134 -16.09 -0.79 -4.48
CA ASP A 134 -17.31 -1.31 -3.87
C ASP A 134 -17.39 -2.85 -3.87
N ALA A 135 -16.37 -3.51 -4.41
CA ALA A 135 -16.29 -4.95 -4.53
C ALA A 135 -14.96 -5.50 -4.04
N CYS A 136 -15.04 -6.70 -3.52
CA CYS A 136 -13.90 -7.52 -3.11
C CYS A 136 -13.01 -7.93 -4.30
N SER A 137 -11.82 -8.44 -3.98
CA SER A 137 -10.89 -9.01 -4.95
C SER A 137 -11.10 -10.50 -5.16
N TRP A 138 -10.97 -10.96 -6.41
CA TRP A 138 -10.48 -12.31 -6.71
C TRP A 138 -9.07 -12.52 -6.16
N SER A 139 -8.74 -13.77 -5.83
CA SER A 139 -7.49 -14.14 -5.16
C SER A 139 -6.79 -15.38 -5.72
N THR A 140 -7.24 -15.88 -6.87
CA THR A 140 -6.63 -17.05 -7.53
C THR A 140 -5.40 -16.70 -8.37
N THR A 141 -5.38 -15.50 -8.98
CA THR A 141 -4.26 -15.02 -9.80
C THR A 141 -3.23 -14.24 -9.01
N VAL A 142 -3.69 -13.42 -8.05
CA VAL A 142 -2.83 -12.79 -7.06
C VAL A 142 -3.51 -12.95 -5.72
N ASP A 143 -2.88 -13.72 -4.85
CA ASP A 143 -3.41 -13.96 -3.53
C ASP A 143 -2.99 -12.86 -2.54
N ARG A 144 -3.49 -12.97 -1.30
CA ARG A 144 -3.18 -12.04 -0.22
C ARG A 144 -1.68 -12.00 0.11
N SER A 145 -1.02 -13.16 0.14
CA SER A 145 0.40 -13.29 0.47
C SER A 145 1.25 -12.58 -0.58
N GLU A 146 0.99 -12.85 -1.86
CA GLU A 146 1.72 -12.27 -2.97
C GLU A 146 1.55 -10.75 -3.04
N VAL A 147 0.31 -10.24 -3.00
CA VAL A 147 0.08 -8.78 -3.03
C VAL A 147 0.72 -8.09 -1.82
N THR A 148 0.67 -8.72 -0.64
CA THR A 148 1.29 -8.15 0.57
C THR A 148 2.81 -8.15 0.44
N ALA A 149 3.41 -9.22 -0.08
CA ALA A 149 4.85 -9.30 -0.32
C ALA A 149 5.30 -8.24 -1.34
N ALA A 150 4.56 -8.07 -2.44
CA ALA A 150 4.85 -7.07 -3.46
C ALA A 150 4.79 -5.64 -2.89
N LEU A 151 3.75 -5.31 -2.12
CA LEU A 151 3.60 -4.00 -1.49
C LEU A 151 4.71 -3.70 -0.49
N LEU A 152 5.03 -4.66 0.39
CA LEU A 152 6.08 -4.51 1.40
C LEU A 152 7.48 -4.42 0.78
N ALA A 153 7.79 -5.29 -0.19
CA ALA A 153 9.10 -5.30 -0.87
C ALA A 153 9.37 -3.98 -1.61
N ASN A 154 8.31 -3.31 -2.06
CA ASN A 154 8.40 -2.05 -2.79
C ASN A 154 8.09 -0.81 -1.92
N ASN A 155 8.01 -0.97 -0.60
CA ASN A 155 7.73 0.11 0.36
C ASN A 155 6.48 0.94 0.01
N VAL A 156 5.41 0.26 -0.41
CA VAL A 156 4.15 0.89 -0.81
C VAL A 156 3.16 0.91 0.35
N ILE A 157 2.64 2.09 0.65
CA ILE A 157 1.55 2.31 1.59
C ILE A 157 0.22 2.31 0.84
N VAL A 158 -0.76 1.54 1.32
CA VAL A 158 -2.10 1.49 0.70
C VAL A 158 -3.09 2.21 1.59
N ALA A 159 -3.80 3.19 1.04
CA ALA A 159 -4.91 3.85 1.68
C ALA A 159 -6.23 3.45 1.00
N GLY A 160 -7.08 2.75 1.74
CA GLY A 160 -8.35 2.20 1.27
C GLY A 160 -9.53 3.14 1.50
N ILE A 161 -10.38 3.29 0.49
CA ILE A 161 -11.64 4.04 0.50
C ILE A 161 -12.75 3.07 0.13
N ASN A 162 -13.47 2.58 1.14
CA ASN A 162 -14.54 1.62 0.97
C ASN A 162 -15.91 2.32 0.97
N THR A 163 -16.67 2.10 -0.09
CA THR A 163 -18.05 2.64 -0.22
C THR A 163 -19.07 1.88 0.65
N HIS A 164 -18.67 0.72 1.17
CA HIS A 164 -19.46 -0.11 2.06
C HIS A 164 -19.02 0.01 3.53
N SER A 165 -19.78 -0.64 4.42
CA SER A 165 -19.36 -0.81 5.80
C SER A 165 -18.09 -1.67 5.90
N LYS A 166 -17.44 -1.63 7.06
CA LYS A 166 -16.44 -2.62 7.45
C LYS A 166 -16.92 -4.04 7.12
N ASP A 167 -15.99 -4.89 6.70
CA ASP A 167 -16.19 -6.29 6.35
C ASP A 167 -17.06 -6.51 5.07
N ARG A 168 -17.26 -5.46 4.26
CA ARG A 168 -18.02 -5.44 2.99
C ARG A 168 -17.29 -4.63 1.92
N GLY A 169 -17.70 -4.76 0.66
CA GLY A 169 -17.09 -4.05 -0.48
C GLY A 169 -15.64 -4.45 -0.70
N ILE A 170 -14.72 -3.51 -0.87
CA ILE A 170 -13.28 -3.82 -0.93
C ILE A 170 -12.75 -4.41 0.39
N ASP A 171 -13.44 -4.15 1.51
CA ASP A 171 -13.13 -4.71 2.82
C ASP A 171 -13.87 -6.03 3.06
N TYR A 172 -14.29 -6.76 2.02
CA TYR A 172 -15.09 -7.97 2.22
C TYR A 172 -14.39 -9.03 3.05
N ARG A 173 -15.11 -9.59 4.02
CA ARG A 173 -14.66 -10.68 4.88
C ARG A 173 -15.10 -12.03 4.30
N GLY A 174 -14.19 -12.71 3.59
CA GLY A 174 -14.45 -13.98 2.88
C GLY A 174 -13.19 -14.85 2.71
N ASN A 175 -13.33 -16.12 2.29
CA ASN A 175 -12.15 -16.99 2.11
C ASN A 175 -11.41 -16.59 0.83
N THR A 176 -10.29 -15.91 0.96
CA THR A 176 -9.41 -15.69 -0.19
C THR A 176 -8.63 -16.96 -0.56
N ALA A 177 -8.59 -17.99 0.29
CA ALA A 177 -7.99 -19.28 -0.05
C ALA A 177 -8.86 -20.13 -0.99
N THR A 178 -10.06 -19.66 -1.35
CA THR A 178 -10.91 -20.30 -2.38
C THR A 178 -11.09 -19.44 -3.62
N GLY A 179 -10.26 -18.40 -3.77
CA GLY A 179 -10.32 -17.51 -4.93
C GLY A 179 -11.41 -16.46 -4.88
N SER A 180 -12.60 -16.79 -4.39
CA SER A 180 -13.81 -15.97 -4.50
C SER A 180 -14.13 -15.14 -3.25
N CYS A 181 -15.00 -14.14 -3.41
CA CYS A 181 -15.66 -13.41 -2.33
C CYS A 181 -16.78 -14.21 -1.66
N ALA A 182 -16.52 -15.49 -1.43
CA ALA A 182 -17.45 -16.38 -0.76
C ALA A 182 -17.44 -16.09 0.74
N GLY A 183 -18.62 -15.73 1.28
CA GLY A 183 -18.83 -15.58 2.72
C GLY A 183 -18.80 -16.93 3.45
N GLY A 184 -18.62 -16.90 4.77
CA GLY A 184 -18.73 -18.10 5.63
C GLY A 184 -17.43 -18.89 5.86
N SER A 185 -16.29 -18.28 5.62
CA SER A 185 -14.97 -18.92 5.61
C SER A 185 -14.19 -18.94 6.93
N GLY A 186 -14.66 -18.19 7.93
CA GLY A 186 -13.90 -17.97 9.17
C GLY A 186 -12.74 -16.97 9.05
N ALA A 187 -12.59 -16.25 7.92
CA ALA A 187 -11.64 -15.13 7.84
C ALA A 187 -11.90 -14.14 8.99
N THR A 188 -10.86 -13.62 9.64
CA THR A 188 -10.99 -12.72 10.81
C THR A 188 -11.29 -11.29 10.40
N ASP A 189 -10.71 -10.85 9.27
CA ASP A 189 -10.72 -9.47 8.81
C ASP A 189 -11.05 -9.38 7.31
N GLY A 190 -11.50 -8.21 6.88
CA GLY A 190 -11.72 -7.87 5.48
C GLY A 190 -10.44 -7.69 4.67
N GLN A 191 -10.53 -7.86 3.35
CA GLN A 191 -9.38 -7.76 2.44
C GLN A 191 -8.68 -6.40 2.56
N ALA A 192 -9.41 -5.29 2.43
CA ALA A 192 -8.83 -3.96 2.58
C ALA A 192 -8.22 -3.73 3.97
N SER A 193 -8.88 -4.16 5.06
CA SER A 193 -8.34 -4.05 6.42
C SER A 193 -6.98 -4.74 6.55
N VAL A 194 -6.82 -5.93 5.98
CA VAL A 194 -5.55 -6.65 5.98
C VAL A 194 -4.47 -5.87 5.25
N ILE A 195 -4.74 -5.42 4.03
CA ILE A 195 -3.75 -4.74 3.18
C ILE A 195 -3.31 -3.40 3.79
N THR A 196 -4.27 -2.59 4.24
CA THR A 196 -3.97 -1.28 4.82
C THR A 196 -3.22 -1.41 6.14
N ASN A 197 -3.58 -2.37 7.00
CA ASN A 197 -2.85 -2.63 8.24
C ASN A 197 -1.40 -3.10 7.99
N MET A 198 -1.19 -4.03 7.04
CA MET A 198 0.15 -4.56 6.74
C MET A 198 1.08 -3.49 6.17
N THR A 199 0.54 -2.58 5.36
CA THR A 199 1.31 -1.50 4.74
C THR A 199 1.42 -0.25 5.62
N GLY A 200 0.79 -0.24 6.80
CA GLY A 200 0.75 0.92 7.70
C GLY A 200 -0.10 2.08 7.14
N GLY A 201 -0.98 1.81 6.19
CA GLY A 201 -1.90 2.80 5.63
C GLY A 201 -3.20 2.92 6.41
N THR A 202 -4.24 3.42 5.75
CA THR A 202 -5.54 3.72 6.37
C THR A 202 -6.69 3.05 5.63
N LEU A 203 -7.81 2.83 6.31
CA LEU A 203 -9.05 2.37 5.69
C LEU A 203 -10.23 3.21 6.18
N THR A 204 -10.86 3.92 5.26
CA THR A 204 -12.08 4.69 5.53
C THR A 204 -13.29 3.95 4.95
N ASN A 205 -14.27 3.64 5.80
CA ASN A 205 -15.48 2.90 5.43
C ASN A 205 -16.71 3.82 5.30
N LYS A 206 -17.74 3.35 4.60
CA LYS A 206 -19.02 4.02 4.36
C LYS A 206 -18.89 5.35 3.60
N VAL A 207 -17.89 5.47 2.73
CA VAL A 207 -17.64 6.70 1.97
C VAL A 207 -18.70 6.85 0.86
N ARG A 208 -19.44 7.97 0.85
CA ARG A 208 -20.54 8.20 -0.09
C ARG A 208 -20.63 9.65 -0.53
N GLY A 209 -20.88 9.88 -1.82
CA GLY A 209 -21.02 11.22 -2.36
C GLY A 209 -19.71 12.01 -2.42
N THR A 210 -19.74 13.16 -3.09
CA THR A 210 -18.52 13.90 -3.44
C THR A 210 -17.75 14.42 -2.22
N GLY A 211 -18.46 14.96 -1.22
CA GLY A 211 -17.82 15.53 -0.02
C GLY A 211 -17.05 14.49 0.79
N ASP A 212 -17.71 13.39 1.15
CA ASP A 212 -17.07 12.31 1.92
C ASP A 212 -15.96 11.64 1.13
N THR A 213 -16.11 11.56 -0.20
CA THR A 213 -15.04 11.03 -1.06
C THR A 213 -13.81 11.93 -0.99
N ILE A 214 -13.97 13.25 -1.17
CA ILE A 214 -12.83 14.18 -1.07
C ILE A 214 -12.17 14.10 0.30
N ASN A 215 -12.96 14.09 1.39
CA ASN A 215 -12.41 13.96 2.74
C ASN A 215 -11.67 12.64 2.94
N ALA A 216 -12.24 11.52 2.49
CA ALA A 216 -11.59 10.22 2.57
C ALA A 216 -10.27 10.18 1.78
N ILE A 217 -10.19 10.84 0.63
CA ILE A 217 -8.95 10.98 -0.14
C ILE A 217 -7.92 11.80 0.63
N LEU A 218 -8.32 12.94 1.19
CA LEU A 218 -7.44 13.80 1.97
C LEU A 218 -6.91 13.09 3.22
N ASP A 219 -7.78 12.40 3.96
CA ASP A 219 -7.41 11.61 5.14
C ASP A 219 -6.50 10.43 4.79
N ALA A 220 -6.79 9.76 3.67
CA ALA A 220 -5.99 8.67 3.13
C ALA A 220 -4.57 9.14 2.77
N VAL A 221 -4.45 10.26 2.07
CA VAL A 221 -3.17 10.85 1.68
C VAL A 221 -2.42 11.37 2.91
N ALA A 222 -3.10 12.06 3.83
CA ALA A 222 -2.48 12.56 5.05
C ALA A 222 -1.96 11.42 5.94
N GLY A 223 -2.76 10.36 6.14
CA GLY A 223 -2.33 9.17 6.88
C GLY A 223 -1.19 8.41 6.19
N GLY A 224 -1.27 8.27 4.87
CA GLY A 224 -0.20 7.67 4.08
C GLY A 224 1.09 8.47 4.11
N ILE A 225 1.03 9.80 4.04
CA ILE A 225 2.19 10.70 4.17
C ILE A 225 2.71 10.67 5.61
N ALA A 226 1.85 10.61 6.63
CA ALA A 226 2.30 10.50 8.01
C ALA A 226 3.12 9.22 8.22
N GLN A 227 2.71 8.12 7.61
CA GLN A 227 3.46 6.86 7.63
C GLN A 227 4.71 6.92 6.72
N SER A 228 4.58 7.54 5.55
CA SER A 228 5.66 7.65 4.56
C SER A 228 6.70 8.70 4.89
N GLY A 229 6.38 9.72 5.69
CA GLY A 229 7.31 10.72 6.23
C GLY A 229 8.32 10.12 7.20
N SER A 230 8.14 8.84 7.54
CA SER A 230 9.14 7.95 8.11
C SER A 230 10.20 7.48 7.10
N ALA A 231 10.11 7.86 5.81
CA ALA A 231 11.16 7.70 4.79
C ALA A 231 12.30 8.68 5.06
N ALA A 232 13.01 8.43 6.16
CA ALA A 232 14.17 9.19 6.52
C ALA A 232 15.32 8.96 5.56
N ALA A 233 15.97 10.06 5.16
CA ALA A 233 17.33 10.00 4.71
C ALA A 233 18.16 9.23 5.76
N VAL A 234 18.77 8.12 5.33
CA VAL A 234 19.79 7.45 6.14
C VAL A 234 21.09 8.23 6.03
N SER A 235 21.71 8.51 7.16
CA SER A 235 22.99 9.23 7.21
C SER A 235 24.03 8.39 7.95
N PHE A 236 25.29 8.48 7.53
CA PHE A 236 26.40 7.71 8.11
C PHE A 236 27.26 8.62 8.98
N SER A 237 27.75 8.09 10.10
CA SER A 237 28.68 8.82 10.98
C SER A 237 30.05 9.12 10.33
N THR A 238 30.39 8.45 9.23
CA THR A 238 31.71 8.52 8.57
C THR A 238 31.58 8.47 7.04
N GLY A 239 32.50 9.14 6.33
CA GLY A 239 32.57 9.13 4.85
C GLY A 239 33.23 7.88 4.24
N SER A 240 33.70 6.95 5.07
CA SER A 240 34.20 5.62 4.66
C SER A 240 33.83 4.60 5.73
N LEU A 241 33.67 3.34 5.34
CA LEU A 241 33.31 2.26 6.25
C LEU A 241 34.51 1.91 7.14
N THR A 242 34.39 2.21 8.43
CA THR A 242 35.40 1.93 9.46
C THR A 242 34.78 1.15 10.61
N GLU A 243 35.57 0.44 11.40
CA GLU A 243 35.07 -0.21 12.60
C GLU A 243 34.43 0.83 13.53
N GLY A 244 33.16 0.61 13.92
CA GLY A 244 32.39 1.55 14.74
C GLY A 244 31.49 2.55 13.99
N SER A 245 31.42 2.48 12.64
CA SER A 245 30.47 3.29 11.86
C SER A 245 29.01 3.02 12.28
N GLN A 246 28.21 4.08 12.35
CA GLN A 246 26.78 4.02 12.65
C GLN A 246 25.96 4.51 11.47
N LEU A 247 24.83 3.85 11.25
CA LEU A 247 23.76 4.32 10.37
C LEU A 247 22.70 4.99 11.24
N TYR A 248 22.33 6.21 10.86
CA TYR A 248 21.24 6.97 11.48
C TYR A 248 20.03 6.94 10.56
N GLN A 249 18.90 6.51 11.13
CA GLN A 249 17.60 6.51 10.48
C GLN A 249 16.69 7.47 11.27
N THR A 250 16.08 8.44 10.60
CA THR A 250 15.00 9.23 11.21
C THR A 250 13.65 8.52 11.05
N LYS A 251 12.66 8.89 11.84
CA LYS A 251 11.28 8.46 11.72
C LYS A 251 10.43 9.66 12.09
N PHE A 252 9.37 9.93 11.35
CA PHE A 252 8.45 11.01 11.66
C PHE A 252 7.03 10.52 11.41
N ASN A 253 6.15 10.81 12.38
CA ASN A 253 4.73 10.56 12.30
C ASN A 253 4.01 11.90 12.25
N ALA A 254 3.48 12.27 11.09
CA ALA A 254 2.81 13.56 10.93
C ALA A 254 1.44 13.64 11.62
N LYS A 255 0.89 12.51 12.10
CA LYS A 255 -0.41 12.49 12.80
C LYS A 255 -0.32 13.12 14.19
N ASP A 256 0.76 12.87 14.91
CA ASP A 256 0.98 13.33 16.29
C ASP A 256 2.28 14.15 16.41
N TRP A 257 2.88 14.49 15.27
CA TRP A 257 4.16 15.21 15.18
C TRP A 257 5.30 14.54 15.95
N SER A 258 5.18 13.25 16.26
CA SER A 258 6.23 12.50 16.94
C SER A 258 7.29 12.02 15.95
N GLY A 259 8.46 11.66 16.47
CA GLY A 259 9.52 11.12 15.65
C GLY A 259 10.59 10.42 16.47
N ASP A 260 11.48 9.74 15.77
CA ASP A 260 12.65 9.09 16.37
C ASP A 260 13.89 9.31 15.50
N LEU A 261 15.05 9.32 16.14
CA LEU A 261 16.34 9.20 15.49
C LEU A 261 16.98 7.93 16.05
N VAL A 262 17.11 6.92 15.20
CA VAL A 262 17.59 5.61 15.57
C VAL A 262 18.99 5.42 15.01
N ALA A 263 19.92 5.01 15.87
CA ALA A 263 21.26 4.62 15.45
C ALA A 263 21.39 3.09 15.44
N TYR A 264 21.88 2.54 14.34
CA TYR A 264 22.26 1.14 14.19
C TYR A 264 23.77 1.03 14.04
N GLN A 265 24.33 -0.06 14.54
CA GLN A 265 25.70 -0.40 14.24
C GLN A 265 25.80 -0.85 12.78
N LEU A 266 26.85 -0.43 12.09
CA LEU A 266 27.17 -0.92 10.76
C LEU A 266 28.39 -1.84 10.86
N LYS A 267 28.26 -3.07 10.34
CA LYS A 267 29.36 -4.04 10.35
C LYS A 267 30.35 -3.71 9.24
N SER A 268 31.57 -4.24 9.35
CA SER A 268 32.65 -4.04 8.38
C SER A 268 32.36 -4.59 6.97
N ASP A 269 31.34 -5.46 6.85
CA ASP A 269 30.82 -5.98 5.58
C ASP A 269 29.68 -5.12 5.00
N GLY A 270 29.35 -4.00 5.65
CA GLY A 270 28.25 -3.11 5.26
C GLY A 270 26.87 -3.60 5.70
N SER A 271 26.76 -4.74 6.39
CA SER A 271 25.49 -5.22 6.93
C SER A 271 25.09 -4.46 8.19
N LEU A 272 23.77 -4.32 8.39
CA LEU A 272 23.21 -3.72 9.61
C LEU A 272 23.43 -4.65 10.82
N GLY A 273 23.92 -4.07 11.91
CA GLY A 273 24.02 -4.66 13.23
C GLY A 273 22.84 -4.27 14.13
N SER A 274 22.99 -4.50 15.44
CA SER A 274 21.96 -4.16 16.42
C SER A 274 21.76 -2.65 16.55
N GLN A 275 20.56 -2.27 16.99
CA GLN A 275 20.27 -0.89 17.38
C GLN A 275 21.16 -0.47 18.56
N VAL A 276 21.84 0.66 18.43
CA VAL A 276 22.71 1.25 19.46
C VAL A 276 21.90 2.16 20.39
N TRP A 277 21.05 3.02 19.83
CA TRP A 277 20.18 3.90 20.63
C TRP A 277 18.96 4.41 19.82
N SER A 278 17.98 4.97 20.53
CA SER A 278 16.81 5.70 20.00
C SER A 278 16.69 7.02 20.77
N ALA A 279 16.57 8.14 20.05
CA ALA A 279 16.39 9.45 20.67
C ALA A 279 15.05 9.51 21.40
N ALA A 280 13.98 8.99 20.78
CA ALA A 280 12.66 8.94 21.38
C ALA A 280 12.70 8.19 22.72
N ARG A 281 13.26 6.96 22.75
CA ARG A 281 13.38 6.19 24.00
C ARG A 281 14.18 6.90 25.08
N LYS A 282 15.27 7.59 24.72
CA LYS A 282 16.08 8.36 25.68
C LYS A 282 15.31 9.55 26.24
N LEU A 283 14.58 10.26 25.38
CA LEU A 283 13.77 11.40 25.79
C LEU A 283 12.58 10.94 26.64
N ASP A 284 11.88 9.88 26.25
CA ASP A 284 10.71 9.32 26.96
C ASP A 284 11.07 8.74 28.32
N ALA A 285 12.24 8.13 28.45
CA ALA A 285 12.78 7.69 29.75
C ALA A 285 13.14 8.87 30.67
N THR A 286 13.27 10.09 30.13
CA THR A 286 13.55 11.29 30.91
C THR A 286 12.23 11.98 31.28
N GLY A 287 11.90 12.01 32.58
CA GLY A 287 10.73 12.72 33.08
C GLY A 287 10.73 14.20 32.65
N SER A 288 9.56 14.76 32.37
CA SER A 288 9.41 16.12 31.82
C SER A 288 10.13 17.20 32.63
N ALA A 289 10.18 17.07 33.96
CA ALA A 289 10.88 17.98 34.85
C ALA A 289 12.42 17.92 34.76
N SER A 290 12.97 16.82 34.25
CA SER A 290 14.43 16.61 34.07
C SER A 290 14.90 16.93 32.65
N ARG A 291 13.98 17.21 31.72
CA ARG A 291 14.32 17.61 30.35
C ARG A 291 14.78 19.07 30.32
N VAL A 292 15.94 19.32 29.71
CA VAL A 292 16.37 20.68 29.39
C VAL A 292 15.59 21.14 28.16
N MET A 293 14.51 21.87 28.40
CA MET A 293 13.67 22.47 27.36
C MET A 293 13.92 23.97 27.31
N MET A 294 14.03 24.53 26.11
CA MET A 294 14.22 25.97 25.89
C MET A 294 13.04 26.52 25.10
N THR A 295 12.70 27.78 25.32
CA THR A 295 11.65 28.50 24.60
C THR A 295 12.09 29.94 24.32
N LEU A 296 11.29 30.66 23.53
CA LEU A 296 11.51 32.07 23.25
C LEU A 296 10.88 32.93 24.35
N GLY A 297 11.71 33.74 25.00
CA GLY A 297 11.32 34.77 25.96
C GLY A 297 11.72 36.16 25.47
N SER A 298 11.54 37.17 26.34
CA SER A 298 11.97 38.54 26.06
C SER A 298 12.72 39.12 27.25
N THR A 299 13.86 39.75 26.98
CA THR A 299 14.61 40.55 27.97
C THR A 299 14.76 41.96 27.40
N LYS A 300 14.21 42.95 28.11
CA LYS A 300 14.23 44.38 27.68
C LYS A 300 13.67 44.60 26.26
N GLY A 301 12.67 43.82 25.86
CA GLY A 301 12.04 43.94 24.54
C GLY A 301 12.78 43.21 23.41
N THR A 302 13.88 42.51 23.71
CA THR A 302 14.60 41.68 22.73
C THR A 302 14.30 40.20 22.96
N ALA A 303 13.98 39.48 21.89
CA ALA A 303 13.74 38.05 21.93
C ALA A 303 15.03 37.29 22.28
N VAL A 304 14.97 36.41 23.27
CA VAL A 304 16.10 35.62 23.76
C VAL A 304 15.66 34.18 24.08
N GLY A 305 16.58 33.22 23.98
CA GLY A 305 16.34 31.86 24.43
C GLY A 305 16.35 31.77 25.96
N VAL A 306 15.29 31.22 26.55
CA VAL A 306 15.16 31.02 28.00
C VAL A 306 14.75 29.58 28.30
N PRO A 307 15.02 29.04 29.50
CA PRO A 307 14.48 27.73 29.89
C PRO A 307 12.96 27.73 29.84
N PHE A 308 12.37 26.70 29.23
CA PHE A 308 10.93 26.50 29.24
C PHE A 308 10.46 26.24 30.68
N ARG A 309 9.54 27.07 31.14
CA ARG A 309 8.86 26.96 32.42
C ARG A 309 7.40 27.32 32.18
N TRP A 310 6.50 26.36 32.40
CA TRP A 310 5.07 26.55 32.11
C TRP A 310 4.50 27.83 32.72
N GLY A 311 4.85 28.13 33.98
CA GLY A 311 4.38 29.34 34.67
C GLY A 311 5.05 30.66 34.24
N LEU A 312 6.07 30.62 33.37
CA LEU A 312 6.81 31.82 32.92
C LEU A 312 6.59 32.15 31.44
N ILE A 313 5.85 31.32 30.71
CA ILE A 313 5.40 31.61 29.34
C ILE A 313 4.08 32.38 29.38
N THR A 314 3.79 33.15 28.31
CA THR A 314 2.57 33.97 28.24
C THR A 314 1.32 33.11 28.15
N SER A 315 0.16 33.68 28.48
CA SER A 315 -1.13 32.99 28.33
C SER A 315 -1.38 32.54 26.89
N ASP A 316 -0.97 33.35 25.90
CA ASP A 316 -1.09 32.99 24.48
C ASP A 316 -0.21 31.79 24.13
N GLN A 317 1.04 31.76 24.60
CA GLN A 317 1.94 30.60 24.41
C GLN A 317 1.41 29.34 25.12
N GLN A 318 0.80 29.49 26.30
CA GLN A 318 0.15 28.37 26.98
C GLN A 318 -1.06 27.85 26.21
N ASN A 319 -1.81 28.72 25.55
CA ASN A 319 -2.98 28.34 24.75
C ASN A 319 -2.53 27.65 23.46
N ASP A 320 -1.52 28.18 22.76
CA ASP A 320 -0.94 27.53 21.58
C ASP A 320 -0.50 26.10 21.89
N LEU A 321 0.18 25.88 23.03
CA LEU A 321 0.66 24.56 23.47
C LEU A 321 -0.42 23.61 24.00
N ARG A 322 -1.66 24.10 24.21
CA ARG A 322 -2.81 23.27 24.61
C ARG A 322 -3.67 22.85 23.44
N THR A 323 -3.55 23.53 22.31
CA THR A 323 -4.19 23.12 21.06
C THR A 323 -3.47 21.87 20.56
N ASP A 324 -4.18 20.74 20.53
CA ASP A 324 -3.73 19.54 19.82
C ASP A 324 -3.54 19.91 18.34
N PRO A 325 -2.41 19.57 17.69
CA PRO A 325 -2.19 19.85 16.27
C PRO A 325 -3.17 19.13 15.35
#